data_AF-A0A9E0FNP3-F1
#
_entry.id   AF-A0A9E0FNP3-F1
#
_cell.length_a   1.000
_cell.length_b   1.000
_cell.length_c   1.000
_cell.angle_alpha   90.00
_cell.angle_beta   90.00
_cell.angle_gamma   90.00
#
_symmetry.space_group_name_H-M   'P 1'
#
loop_
_entity.id
_entity.type
_entity.pdbx_description
1 polymer ?
#
loop_
_entity_poly.entity_id
_entity_poly.type
_entity_poly.pdbx_seq_one_letter_code
_entity_poly.pdbx_strand_id
1 'polypeptide(L)' 'MARDAPSIDAYGDGGFRLSGTRHEGSVLIVQDQAHPWPVTRVADLTPESLSLVLGAGPREVEFVLLGMGAANALPPRALR' A
#
# COMPACT_ATOMS: atom_id res chain seq x y z
N MET A 1 -15.47 -12.82 10.55
CA MET A 1 -14.59 -12.22 11.59
C MET A 1 -14.30 -10.80 11.15
N ALA A 2 -14.17 -9.85 12.08
CA ALA A 2 -13.70 -8.51 11.73
C ALA A 2 -12.24 -8.61 11.24
N ARG A 3 -11.88 -7.76 10.28
CA ARG A 3 -10.47 -7.56 9.86
C ARG A 3 -9.69 -6.92 11.01
N ASP A 4 -8.39 -7.22 11.10
CA ASP A 4 -7.49 -6.70 12.14
C ASP A 4 -6.28 -5.97 11.53
N ALA A 5 -6.50 -5.22 10.45
CA ALA A 5 -5.46 -4.43 9.81
C ALA A 5 -4.92 -3.35 10.77
N PRO A 6 -3.61 -3.02 10.70
CA PRO A 6 -3.04 -1.99 11.55
C PRO A 6 -3.68 -0.62 11.27
N SER A 7 -3.93 0.13 12.34
CA SER A 7 -4.45 1.51 12.26
C SER A 7 -3.39 2.42 11.66
N ILE A 8 -3.78 3.28 10.70
CA ILE A 8 -2.92 4.35 10.21
C ILE A 8 -3.10 5.56 11.14
N ASP A 9 -2.17 5.75 12.07
CA ASP A 9 -2.27 6.79 13.09
C ASP A 9 -1.74 8.15 12.61
N ALA A 10 -0.78 8.12 11.68
CA ALA A 10 -0.20 9.31 11.05
C ALA A 10 0.51 8.92 9.73
N TYR A 11 0.64 9.89 8.83
CA TYR A 11 1.44 9.78 7.61
C TYR A 11 2.19 11.10 7.35
N GLY A 12 3.30 11.03 6.63
CA GLY A 12 4.14 12.19 6.32
C GLY A 12 5.61 11.95 6.66
N ASP A 13 6.46 12.92 6.31
CA ASP A 13 7.91 12.83 6.54
C ASP A 13 8.53 11.53 5.99
N GLY A 14 8.11 11.13 4.79
CA GLY A 14 8.61 9.94 4.11
C GLY A 14 8.09 8.59 4.62
N GLY A 15 7.12 8.55 5.54
CA GLY A 15 6.62 7.27 6.07
C GLY A 15 5.23 7.32 6.71
N PHE A 16 4.96 6.29 7.50
CA PHE A 16 3.69 6.06 8.21
C PHE A 16 3.93 5.70 9.67
N ARG A 17 2.96 6.00 10.52
CA ARG A 17 2.86 5.39 11.85
C ARG A 17 1.67 4.44 11.86
N LEU A 18 1.95 3.16 12.04
CA LEU A 18 0.97 2.08 12.02
C LEU A 18 0.86 1.44 13.41
N SER A 19 -0.31 1.53 14.06
CA SER A 19 -0.55 1.01 15.42
C SER A 19 0.57 1.36 16.41
N GLY A 20 0.99 2.62 16.42
CA GLY A 20 2.06 3.16 17.28
C GLY A 20 3.49 2.95 16.77
N THR A 21 3.71 2.17 15.71
CA THR A 21 5.04 1.83 15.18
C THR A 21 5.37 2.65 13.93
N ARG A 22 6.61 3.16 13.82
CA ARG A 22 7.08 3.91 12.64
C ARG A 22 7.49 2.95 11.52
N HIS A 23 7.02 3.23 10.31
CA HIS A 23 7.41 2.56 9.07
C HIS A 23 7.94 3.62 8.10
N GLU A 24 9.19 3.47 7.67
CA GLU A 24 9.79 4.34 6.66
C GLU A 24 9.42 3.88 5.25
N GLY A 25 9.16 4.85 4.37
CA GLY A 25 8.81 4.60 2.98
C GLY A 25 7.36 4.15 2.78
N SER A 26 7.11 3.59 1.61
CA SER A 26 5.80 3.09 1.23
C SER A 26 5.54 1.72 1.85
N VAL A 27 4.26 1.44 2.12
CA VAL A 27 3.80 0.19 2.74
C VAL A 27 2.64 -0.39 1.95
N LEU A 28 2.55 -1.72 1.93
CA LEU A 28 1.35 -2.44 1.51
C LEU A 28 0.71 -3.07 2.75
N ILE A 29 -0.58 -2.83 2.96
CA ILE A 29 -1.36 -3.53 3.98
C ILE A 29 -2.18 -4.60 3.27
N VAL A 30 -1.81 -5.87 3.45
CA VAL A 30 -2.44 -7.03 2.82
C VAL A 30 -2.63 -8.10 3.89
N GLN A 31 -3.80 -8.75 3.92
CA GLN A 31 -4.11 -9.79 4.91
C GLN A 31 -3.87 -9.34 6.35
N ASP A 32 -4.28 -8.11 6.67
CA ASP A 32 -4.13 -7.49 7.99
C ASP A 32 -2.65 -7.31 8.43
N GLN A 33 -1.69 -7.36 7.49
CA GLN A 33 -0.26 -7.19 7.76
C GLN A 33 0.34 -6.06 6.93
N ALA A 34 1.21 -5.27 7.55
CA ALA A 34 1.98 -4.22 6.88
C ALA A 34 3.30 -4.78 6.35
N HIS A 35 3.54 -4.60 5.06
CA HIS A 35 4.74 -5.03 4.37
C HIS A 35 5.51 -3.83 3.83
N PRO A 36 6.85 -3.78 3.96
CA PRO A 36 7.67 -2.80 3.28
C PRO A 36 7.44 -2.89 1.76
N TRP A 37 7.29 -1.73 1.11
CA TRP A 37 7.02 -1.66 -0.31
C TRP A 37 8.04 -0.74 -1.00
N PRO A 38 8.93 -1.26 -1.85
CA PRO A 38 10.07 -0.50 -2.39
C PRO A 38 9.69 0.41 -3.56
N VAL A 39 8.46 0.94 -3.59
CA VAL A 39 8.00 1.93 -4.57
C VAL A 39 7.99 3.30 -3.91
N THR A 40 8.89 4.19 -4.31
CA THR A 40 9.00 5.55 -3.74
C THR A 40 8.49 6.63 -4.67
N ARG A 41 8.21 6.29 -5.94
CA ARG A 41 7.73 7.21 -6.97
C ARG A 41 6.63 6.55 -7.79
N VAL A 42 5.65 7.35 -8.21
CA VAL A 42 4.54 6.90 -9.07
C VAL A 42 5.04 6.26 -10.37
N ALA A 43 6.16 6.74 -10.92
CA ALA A 43 6.76 6.19 -12.14
C ALA A 43 7.31 4.77 -11.97
N ASP A 44 7.57 4.33 -10.73
CA ASP A 44 8.09 3.00 -10.41
C ASP A 44 6.98 1.97 -10.17
N LEU A 45 5.72 2.40 -10.22
CA LEU A 45 4.55 1.52 -10.09
C LEU A 45 4.41 0.61 -11.30
N THR A 46 4.51 -0.69 -11.05
CA THR A 46 4.39 -1.77 -12.03
C THR A 46 3.49 -2.88 -11.50
N PRO A 47 2.90 -3.74 -12.36
CA PRO A 47 2.16 -4.92 -11.90
C PRO A 47 2.98 -5.78 -10.93
N GLU A 48 4.27 -5.93 -11.18
CA GLU A 48 5.21 -6.70 -10.37
C GLU A 48 5.36 -6.10 -8.97
N SER A 49 5.38 -4.76 -8.88
CA SER A 49 5.40 -4.06 -7.58
C SER A 49 4.16 -4.32 -6.74
N LEU A 50 3.04 -4.74 -7.34
CA LEU A 50 1.79 -5.11 -6.66
C LEU A 50 1.60 -6.63 -6.56
N SER A 51 2.63 -7.43 -6.82
CA SER A 51 2.56 -8.90 -6.80
C SER A 51 2.01 -9.47 -5.49
N LEU A 52 2.30 -8.87 -4.33
CA LEU A 52 1.72 -9.27 -3.05
C LEU A 52 0.19 -9.11 -3.01
N VAL A 53 -0.31 -7.99 -3.54
CA VAL A 53 -1.74 -7.66 -3.62
C VAL A 53 -2.44 -8.58 -4.61
N LEU A 54 -1.86 -8.75 -5.81
CA LEU A 54 -2.41 -9.59 -6.87
C LEU A 54 -2.37 -11.08 -6.48
N GLY A 55 -1.32 -11.51 -5.78
CA GLY A 55 -1.12 -12.88 -5.33
C GLY A 55 -2.08 -13.30 -4.20
N ALA A 56 -2.56 -12.37 -3.38
CA ALA A 56 -3.59 -12.65 -2.37
C ALA A 56 -4.92 -13.10 -2.98
N GLY A 57 -5.19 -12.68 -4.23
CA GLY A 57 -6.33 -13.11 -5.01
C GLY A 57 -7.65 -12.40 -4.65
N PRO A 58 -8.68 -12.53 -5.51
CA PRO A 58 -9.89 -11.71 -5.46
C PRO A 58 -10.81 -12.01 -4.27
N ARG A 59 -10.62 -13.14 -3.58
CA ARG A 59 -11.36 -13.43 -2.34
C ARG A 59 -10.81 -12.71 -1.12
N GLU A 60 -9.56 -12.28 -1.19
CA GLU A 60 -8.86 -11.60 -0.12
C GLU A 60 -8.76 -10.09 -0.39
N VAL A 61 -8.50 -9.73 -1.66
CA VAL A 61 -8.41 -8.34 -2.10
C VAL A 61 -9.39 -8.11 -3.26
N GLU A 62 -10.50 -7.45 -2.95
CA GLU A 62 -11.49 -7.04 -3.95
C GLU A 62 -11.26 -5.60 -4.44
N PHE A 63 -10.61 -4.77 -3.61
CA PHE A 63 -10.38 -3.35 -3.88
C PHE A 63 -9.04 -2.91 -3.29
N VAL A 64 -8.35 -2.01 -4.00
CA VAL A 64 -7.06 -1.45 -3.58
C VAL A 64 -7.19 0.06 -3.45
N LEU A 65 -6.97 0.58 -2.24
CA LEU A 65 -6.75 2.00 -2.01
C LEU A 65 -5.26 2.30 -2.25
N LEU A 66 -4.96 2.93 -3.38
CA LEU A 66 -3.59 3.28 -3.76
C LEU A 66 -3.31 4.76 -3.45
N GLY A 67 -2.48 5.02 -2.45
CA GLY A 67 -2.01 6.36 -2.13
C GLY A 67 -0.92 6.84 -3.10
N MET A 68 -1.10 8.04 -3.68
CA MET A 68 -0.17 8.61 -4.68
C MET A 68 0.86 9.58 -4.08
N GLY A 69 0.96 9.63 -2.75
CA GLY A 69 1.83 10.55 -2.02
C GLY A 69 1.21 11.95 -1.90
N ALA A 70 2.04 12.98 -2.02
CA ALA A 70 1.64 14.38 -1.77
C ALA A 70 0.68 14.96 -2.83
N ALA A 71 0.63 14.36 -4.02
CA ALA A 71 -0.25 14.80 -5.10
C ALA A 71 -1.00 13.61 -5.68
N ASN A 72 -2.31 13.78 -5.90
CA ASN A 72 -3.11 12.79 -6.60
C ASN A 72 -2.66 12.69 -8.06
N ALA A 73 -2.52 11.46 -8.53
CA ALA A 73 -2.16 11.13 -9.90
C ALA A 73 -2.95 9.92 -10.37
N LEU A 74 -3.18 9.81 -11.68
CA LEU A 74 -3.72 8.59 -12.25
C LEU A 74 -2.65 7.49 -12.20
N PRO A 75 -2.99 6.27 -11.76
CA PRO A 75 -2.08 5.15 -11.86
C PRO A 75 -1.65 4.89 -13.32
N PRO A 76 -0.43 4.38 -13.54
CA PRO A 76 0.05 3.99 -14.87
C PRO A 76 -0.96 3.09 -15.59
N ARG A 77 -1.01 3.18 -16.93
CA ARG A 77 -1.94 2.38 -17.75
C ARG A 77 -1.82 0.88 -17.50
N ALA A 78 -0.62 0.38 -17.21
CA ALA A 78 -0.40 -1.04 -16.94
C ALA A 78 -1.11 -1.54 -15.66
N LEU A 79 -1.58 -0.65 -14.80
CA LEU A 79 -2.26 -0.95 -13.52
C LEU A 79 -3.77 -0.69 -13.54
N ARG A 80 -4.32 -0.23 -14.66
CA ARG A 80 -5.75 0.10 -14.81
C ARG A 80 -6.40 -0.86 -15.79
#